data_AF-A0A5K1FRH3-F1
#
_entry.id   AF-A0A5K1FRH3-F1
#
_cell.length_a   1.000
_cell.length_b   1.000
_cell.length_c   1.000
_cell.angle_alpha   90.00
_cell.angle_beta   90.00
_cell.angle_gamma   90.00
#
_symmetry.space_group_name_H-M   'P 1'
#
loop_
_entity.id
_entity.type
_entity.pdbx_description
1 polymer ?
#
loop_
_entity_poly.entity_id
_entity_poly.type
_entity_poly.pdbx_seq_one_letter_code
_entity_poly.pdbx_strand_id
1 'polypeptide(L)'
;PLIWSPTKHTHWQDIQEYFANYMINDSMGMISNAHTVFADKEPEKAESKPCIELAKLFSAAVDFPKTGIPALLPPHLRVREYPDFMEKPDKPTYESKGIIGKLFREIKDKPQEVPVSSFTKRVAWQAYDHDLEVDGYEAYLDDAYYFKSKYDHKIASLMHHYRIKTEAELLWGRVVSLSGSSKRSRDAEGVPLAVKTLRKEARDWFSKKSGKPGKHGDGHEDQSSAKASAWYHVTYHPDYWGAYSEENQPHFISFPWCVYDRLIAIKKDKIKAANARGRSEKGKDAQLRHILNSLRF
;
A
#
# COMPACT_ATOMS: atom_id res chain seq x y z
N PRO A 1 8.47 45.72 34.23
CA PRO A 1 7.60 46.26 33.16
C PRO A 1 8.46 46.95 32.08
N LEU A 2 8.88 46.19 31.07
CA LEU A 2 9.61 46.74 29.93
C LEU A 2 8.60 47.10 28.84
N ILE A 3 8.51 48.40 28.58
CA ILE A 3 7.60 49.05 27.65
C ILE A 3 8.08 48.73 26.23
N TRP A 4 7.25 48.00 25.48
CA TRP A 4 7.47 47.73 24.06
C TRP A 4 7.44 49.06 23.29
N SER A 5 8.57 49.46 22.73
CA SER A 5 8.72 50.69 21.95
C SER A 5 8.67 50.32 20.46
N PRO A 6 7.82 50.94 19.62
CA PRO A 6 7.71 50.56 18.22
C PRO A 6 8.78 51.28 17.39
N THR A 7 10.03 50.80 17.46
CA THR A 7 11.03 51.13 16.44
C THR A 7 10.74 50.29 15.20
N LYS A 8 10.69 50.97 14.04
CA LYS A 8 10.41 50.40 12.71
C LYS A 8 11.43 49.31 12.36
N HIS A 9 11.19 48.08 12.80
CA HIS A 9 11.82 46.91 12.22
C HIS A 9 11.29 46.75 10.79
N THR A 10 12.19 46.55 9.83
CA THR A 10 11.77 46.15 8.48
C THR A 10 11.21 44.73 8.59
N HIS A 11 10.09 44.45 7.93
CA HIS A 11 9.42 43.14 7.89
C HIS A 11 10.38 41.96 7.68
N TRP A 12 11.51 42.17 7.00
CA TRP A 12 12.55 41.17 6.80
C TRP A 12 13.33 40.80 8.08
N GLN A 13 13.65 41.77 8.94
CA GLN A 13 14.35 41.51 10.21
C GLN A 13 13.45 40.72 11.17
N ASP A 14 12.16 41.04 11.23
CA ASP A 14 11.18 40.31 12.03
C ASP A 14 11.05 38.85 11.55
N ILE A 15 11.04 38.64 10.23
CA ILE A 15 11.05 37.30 9.63
C ILE A 15 12.33 36.55 10.02
N GLN A 16 13.50 37.16 9.89
CA GLN A 16 14.77 36.54 10.22
C GLN A 16 14.85 36.14 11.70
N GLU A 17 14.44 37.04 12.59
CA GLU A 17 14.41 36.78 14.03
C GLU A 17 13.40 35.68 14.38
N TYR A 18 12.22 35.70 13.78
CA TYR A 18 11.23 34.63 13.93
C TYR A 18 11.77 33.27 13.46
N PHE A 19 12.41 33.19 12.29
CA PHE A 19 13.01 31.94 11.80
C PHE A 19 14.13 31.44 12.71
N ALA A 20 15.00 32.32 13.19
CA ALA A 20 16.06 31.95 14.13
C ALA A 20 15.48 31.43 15.45
N ASN A 21 14.49 32.14 16.00
CA ASN A 21 13.78 31.70 17.20
C ASN A 21 13.05 30.38 16.99
N TYR A 22 12.49 30.14 15.80
CA TYR A 22 11.84 28.89 15.46
C TYR A 22 12.83 27.72 15.45
N MET A 23 13.96 27.89 14.76
CA MET A 23 14.99 26.84 14.65
C MET A 23 15.62 26.46 15.99
N ILE A 24 15.76 27.43 16.91
CA ILE A 24 16.38 27.19 18.22
C ILE A 24 15.39 26.54 19.19
N ASN A 25 14.11 26.92 19.11
CA ASN A 25 13.12 26.54 20.12
C ASN A 25 12.13 25.45 19.67
N ASP A 26 12.29 24.86 18.48
CA ASP A 26 11.49 23.70 18.08
C ASP A 26 11.78 22.50 18.98
N SER A 27 10.89 22.28 19.96
CA SER A 27 10.97 21.23 20.95
C SER A 27 10.00 20.08 20.69
N MET A 28 9.21 20.13 19.60
CA MET A 28 8.13 19.18 19.33
C MET A 28 8.66 17.75 19.28
N GLY A 29 9.76 17.53 18.55
CA GLY A 29 10.40 16.22 18.43
C GLY A 29 10.93 15.69 19.78
N MET A 30 11.47 16.57 20.63
CA MET A 30 11.96 16.19 21.96
C MET A 30 10.82 15.79 22.89
N ILE A 31 9.74 16.57 22.92
CA ILE A 31 8.54 16.30 23.73
C ILE A 31 7.89 14.98 23.27
N SER A 32 7.76 14.77 21.97
CA SER A 32 7.20 13.52 21.42
C SER A 32 8.02 12.29 21.82
N ASN A 33 9.35 12.36 21.70
CA ASN A 33 10.22 11.26 22.09
C ASN A 33 10.12 10.99 23.60
N ALA A 34 10.08 12.05 24.41
CA ALA A 34 9.89 11.90 25.85
C ALA A 34 8.56 11.20 26.17
N HIS A 35 7.47 11.61 25.52
CA HIS A 35 6.14 11.01 25.73
C HIS A 35 6.15 9.52 25.42
N THR A 36 6.75 9.11 24.30
CA THR A 36 6.88 7.70 23.93
C THR A 36 7.62 6.89 25.00
N VAL A 37 8.70 7.44 25.55
CA VAL A 37 9.51 6.75 26.55
C VAL A 37 8.77 6.63 27.89
N PHE A 38 8.16 7.73 28.37
CA PHE A 38 7.37 7.67 29.60
C PHE A 38 6.18 6.73 29.46
N ALA A 39 5.49 6.75 28.32
CA ALA A 39 4.36 5.85 28.07
C ALA A 39 4.76 4.36 28.02
N ASP A 40 6.01 4.06 27.69
CA ASP A 40 6.55 2.70 27.70
C ASP A 40 7.00 2.26 29.11
N LYS A 41 7.56 3.19 29.91
CA LYS A 41 8.05 2.90 31.27
C LYS A 41 6.95 2.86 32.34
N GLU A 42 5.97 3.75 32.25
CA GLU A 42 4.97 3.94 33.30
C GLU A 42 3.88 2.86 33.26
N PRO A 43 3.38 2.39 34.41
CA PRO A 43 2.34 1.35 34.46
C PRO A 43 1.01 1.81 33.84
N GLU A 44 0.67 3.09 34.02
CA GLU A 44 -0.52 3.75 33.44
C GLU A 44 -0.29 4.18 31.98
N LYS A 45 0.90 3.94 31.42
CA LYS A 45 1.27 4.28 30.05
C LYS A 45 0.99 5.75 29.73
N ALA A 46 0.22 6.03 28.67
CA ALA A 46 -0.11 7.38 28.22
C ALA A 46 -1.02 8.15 29.19
N GLU A 47 -1.69 7.46 30.14
CA GLU A 47 -2.51 8.09 31.18
C GLU A 47 -1.69 8.52 32.39
N SER A 48 -0.40 8.17 32.44
CA SER A 48 0.49 8.59 33.51
C SER A 48 0.62 10.12 33.57
N LYS A 49 0.84 10.65 34.78
CA LYS A 49 1.02 12.10 34.99
C LYS A 49 2.09 12.73 34.09
N PRO A 50 3.29 12.12 33.90
CA PRO A 50 4.30 12.65 32.98
C PRO A 50 3.80 12.72 31.53
N CYS A 51 3.08 11.70 31.05
CA CYS A 51 2.53 11.67 29.70
C CYS A 51 1.45 12.75 29.49
N ILE A 52 0.57 12.96 30.46
CA ILE A 52 -0.44 14.03 30.39
C ILE A 52 0.21 15.41 30.35
N GLU A 53 1.26 15.64 31.15
CA GLU A 53 2.02 16.90 31.12
C GLU A 53 2.72 17.10 29.78
N LEU A 54 3.36 16.05 29.25
CA LEU A 54 3.97 16.06 27.92
C LEU A 54 2.97 16.30 26.80
N ALA A 55 1.76 15.75 26.89
CA ALA A 55 0.70 15.99 25.91
C ALA A 55 0.27 17.47 25.87
N LYS A 56 0.17 18.12 27.04
CA LYS A 56 -0.10 19.56 27.13
C LYS A 56 1.02 20.39 26.52
N LEU A 57 2.28 20.03 26.82
CA LEU A 57 3.45 20.68 26.22
C LEU A 57 3.52 20.47 24.71
N PHE A 58 3.15 19.29 24.22
CA PHE A 58 3.12 18.98 22.79
C PHE A 58 2.08 19.84 22.06
N SER A 59 0.89 20.02 22.65
CA SER A 59 -0.13 20.93 22.12
C SER A 59 0.40 22.36 22.01
N ALA A 60 1.10 22.86 23.04
CA ALA A 60 1.73 24.19 23.00
C ALA A 60 2.83 24.28 21.93
N ALA A 61 3.65 23.23 21.76
CA ALA A 61 4.71 23.19 20.75
C ALA A 61 4.16 23.25 19.31
N VAL A 62 3.02 22.62 19.04
CA VAL A 62 2.35 22.68 17.71
C VAL A 62 1.82 24.08 17.40
N ASP A 63 1.41 24.84 18.42
CA ASP A 63 0.93 26.21 18.26
C ASP A 63 2.05 27.25 18.35
N PHE A 64 3.29 26.86 18.59
CA PHE A 64 4.45 27.76 18.60
C PHE A 64 4.58 28.60 17.31
N PRO A 65 4.39 28.05 16.08
CA PRO A 65 4.42 28.87 14.87
C PRO A 65 3.37 29.98 14.81
N LYS A 66 2.28 29.84 15.57
CA LYS A 66 1.18 30.82 15.59
C LYS A 66 1.31 31.79 16.75
N THR A 67 1.78 31.31 17.89
CA THR A 67 1.79 32.04 19.15
C THR A 67 3.13 32.70 19.46
N GLY A 68 4.22 32.19 18.87
CA GLY A 68 5.59 32.61 19.20
C GLY A 68 6.05 32.20 20.61
N ILE A 69 5.25 31.45 21.37
CA ILE A 69 5.58 31.02 22.73
C ILE A 69 6.20 29.61 22.69
N PRO A 70 7.49 29.45 23.02
CA PRO A 70 8.15 28.16 22.95
C PRO A 70 7.73 27.23 24.10
N ALA A 71 7.45 25.97 23.79
CA ALA A 71 7.22 24.95 24.80
C ALA A 71 8.56 24.41 25.31
N LEU A 72 8.91 24.69 26.56
CA LEU A 72 10.16 24.22 27.16
C LEU A 72 9.92 22.89 27.90
N LEU A 73 10.74 21.88 27.59
CA LEU A 73 10.68 20.58 28.26
C LEU A 73 11.31 20.70 29.67
N PRO A 74 10.53 20.54 30.75
CA PRO A 74 11.03 20.75 32.10
C PRO A 74 12.00 19.62 32.51
N PRO A 75 12.93 19.87 33.45
CA PRO A 75 13.99 18.93 33.78
C PRO A 75 13.53 17.54 34.23
N HIS A 76 12.39 17.42 34.92
CA HIS A 76 11.84 16.15 35.38
C HIS A 76 11.26 15.30 34.25
N LEU A 77 10.91 15.91 33.12
CA LEU A 77 10.43 15.22 31.91
C LEU A 77 11.55 14.94 30.91
N ARG A 78 12.82 15.13 31.29
CA ARG A 78 13.97 14.80 30.44
C ARG A 78 14.33 13.33 30.55
N VAL A 79 14.23 12.63 29.41
CA VAL A 79 14.59 11.23 29.29
C VAL A 79 16.10 11.02 29.26
N ARG A 80 16.58 10.05 30.06
CA ARG A 80 17.99 9.64 30.12
C ARG A 80 18.29 8.33 29.41
N GLU A 81 17.30 7.44 29.35
CA GLU A 81 17.40 6.12 28.73
C GLU A 81 16.21 5.90 27.81
N TYR A 82 16.44 5.27 26.66
CA TYR A 82 15.44 5.06 25.62
C TYR A 82 15.10 3.58 25.47
N PRO A 83 13.88 3.22 25.06
CA PRO A 83 13.57 1.84 24.75
C PRO A 83 14.32 1.38 23.50
N ASP A 84 14.64 0.10 23.45
CA ASP A 84 15.35 -0.59 22.37
C ASP A 84 14.76 -0.35 20.98
N PHE A 85 13.44 -0.27 20.87
CA PHE A 85 12.75 -0.01 19.59
C PHE A 85 12.94 1.41 19.04
N MET A 86 13.49 2.36 19.81
CA MET A 86 13.77 3.72 19.33
C MET A 86 15.14 3.88 18.66
N GLU A 87 16.00 2.85 18.71
CA GLU A 87 17.28 2.77 18.00
C GLU A 87 18.15 4.04 18.11
N LYS A 88 18.44 4.46 19.35
CA LYS A 88 19.33 5.59 19.64
C LYS A 88 20.72 5.07 20.00
N PRO A 89 21.64 4.84 19.03
CA PRO A 89 22.94 4.22 19.29
C PRO A 89 23.81 5.03 20.27
N ASP A 90 23.66 6.36 20.25
CA ASP A 90 24.43 7.27 21.09
C ASP A 90 23.86 7.46 22.50
N LYS A 91 22.80 6.70 22.88
CA LYS A 91 22.10 6.86 24.15
C LYS A 91 21.96 5.53 24.90
N PRO A 92 21.98 5.56 26.25
CA PRO A 92 21.63 4.40 27.05
C PRO A 92 20.26 3.87 26.65
N THR A 93 20.16 2.54 26.54
CA THR A 93 18.97 1.86 26.03
C THR A 93 18.53 0.76 26.98
N TYR A 94 17.23 0.57 27.15
CA TYR A 94 16.64 -0.52 27.93
C TYR A 94 15.72 -1.38 27.06
N GLU A 95 15.53 -2.64 27.41
CA GLU A 95 14.61 -3.52 26.71
C GLU A 95 13.14 -3.18 27.08
N SER A 96 12.34 -2.72 26.12
CA SER A 96 10.91 -2.46 26.35
C SER A 96 10.16 -3.78 26.57
N LYS A 97 9.35 -3.83 27.63
CA LYS A 97 8.46 -4.97 27.92
C LYS A 97 7.11 -4.89 27.20
N GLY A 98 6.84 -3.76 26.54
CA GLY A 98 5.61 -3.50 25.79
C GLY A 98 5.50 -4.30 24.51
N ILE A 99 4.31 -4.30 23.91
CA ILE A 99 4.05 -4.98 22.63
C ILE A 99 4.93 -4.44 21.50
N ILE A 100 5.24 -3.14 21.51
CA ILE A 100 6.08 -2.48 20.51
C ILE A 100 7.51 -3.02 20.59
N GLY A 101 8.10 -3.08 21.78
CA GLY A 101 9.43 -3.66 21.99
C GLY A 101 9.50 -5.12 21.58
N LYS A 102 8.52 -5.93 21.99
CA LYS A 102 8.44 -7.34 21.60
C LYS A 102 8.37 -7.51 20.08
N LEU A 103 7.47 -6.77 19.43
CA LEU A 103 7.33 -6.81 17.97
C LEU A 103 8.63 -6.37 17.28
N PHE A 104 9.26 -5.31 17.78
CA PHE A 104 10.52 -4.81 17.26
C PHE A 104 11.63 -5.87 17.31
N ARG A 105 11.83 -6.53 18.45
CA ARG A 105 12.83 -7.61 18.58
C ARG A 105 12.50 -8.81 17.69
N GLU A 106 11.22 -9.16 17.58
CA GLU A 106 10.77 -10.24 16.69
C GLU A 106 11.02 -9.99 15.20
N ILE A 107 11.12 -8.72 14.77
CA ILE A 107 11.32 -8.37 13.36
C ILE A 107 12.74 -7.86 13.04
N LYS A 108 13.48 -7.37 14.04
CA LYS A 108 14.78 -6.71 13.84
C LYS A 108 15.85 -7.65 13.29
N ASP A 109 15.95 -8.85 13.86
CA ASP A 109 17.03 -9.80 13.56
C ASP A 109 16.61 -10.88 12.55
N LYS A 110 15.35 -10.86 12.10
CA LYS A 110 14.90 -11.73 11.02
C LYS A 110 15.31 -11.11 9.69
N PRO A 111 16.02 -11.85 8.80
CA PRO A 111 16.17 -11.42 7.43
C PRO A 111 14.78 -11.08 6.89
N GLN A 112 14.55 -9.82 6.52
CA GLN A 112 13.40 -9.46 5.69
C GLN A 112 13.61 -9.98 4.26
N GLU A 113 14.16 -11.18 4.11
CA GLU A 113 13.75 -12.05 3.02
C GLU A 113 12.33 -12.47 3.36
N VAL A 114 11.37 -11.57 3.18
CA VAL A 114 10.04 -12.04 2.81
C VAL A 114 10.33 -12.79 1.53
N PRO A 115 10.25 -14.13 1.49
CA PRO A 115 10.35 -14.82 0.23
C PRO A 115 9.02 -14.45 -0.43
N VAL A 116 8.98 -13.32 -1.10
CA VAL A 116 7.98 -13.09 -2.13
C VAL A 116 8.35 -14.14 -3.15
N SER A 117 7.77 -15.33 -2.97
CA SER A 117 8.01 -16.47 -3.83
C SER A 117 7.84 -15.95 -5.25
N SER A 118 8.89 -16.04 -6.06
CA SER A 118 8.82 -15.54 -7.42
C SER A 118 7.63 -16.21 -8.11
N PHE A 119 6.87 -15.44 -8.88
CA PHE A 119 5.78 -16.00 -9.67
C PHE A 119 6.41 -16.84 -10.78
N THR A 120 6.63 -18.12 -10.51
CA THR A 120 7.23 -19.07 -11.45
C THR A 120 6.17 -19.64 -12.37
N LYS A 121 6.59 -20.22 -13.51
CA LYS A 121 5.69 -20.95 -14.40
C LYS A 121 4.89 -22.03 -13.66
N ARG A 122 5.49 -22.72 -12.68
CA ARG A 122 4.80 -23.70 -11.83
C ARG A 122 3.67 -23.07 -11.00
N VAL A 123 3.91 -21.89 -10.42
CA VAL A 123 2.88 -21.15 -9.68
C VAL A 123 1.75 -20.72 -10.63
N ALA A 124 2.07 -20.27 -11.84
CA ALA A 124 1.08 -19.97 -12.86
C ALA A 124 0.17 -21.18 -13.13
N TRP A 125 0.74 -22.39 -13.31
CA TRP A 125 -0.04 -23.61 -13.52
C TRP A 125 -0.98 -23.95 -12.37
N GLN A 126 -0.55 -23.72 -11.12
CA GLN A 126 -1.31 -24.13 -9.94
C GLN A 126 -2.35 -23.10 -9.50
N ALA A 127 -2.09 -21.81 -9.74
CA ALA A 127 -2.89 -20.71 -9.21
C ALA A 127 -3.75 -20.02 -10.28
N TYR A 128 -3.74 -20.50 -11.52
CA TYR A 128 -4.61 -19.97 -12.57
C TYR A 128 -6.08 -20.25 -12.25
N ASP A 129 -6.90 -19.19 -12.24
CA ASP A 129 -8.30 -19.22 -11.88
C ASP A 129 -9.15 -19.19 -13.15
N HIS A 130 -9.57 -20.38 -13.60
CA HIS A 130 -10.44 -20.55 -14.76
C HIS A 130 -11.81 -19.88 -14.61
N ASP A 131 -12.24 -19.53 -13.39
CA ASP A 131 -13.50 -18.76 -13.24
C ASP A 131 -13.38 -17.34 -13.81
N LEU A 132 -12.16 -16.82 -13.95
CA LEU A 132 -11.93 -15.51 -14.55
C LEU A 132 -11.95 -15.54 -16.09
N GLU A 133 -12.13 -16.71 -16.71
CA GLU A 133 -12.35 -16.85 -18.15
C GLU A 133 -13.82 -16.56 -18.51
N VAL A 134 -14.01 -15.61 -19.42
CA VAL A 134 -15.31 -15.14 -19.91
C VAL A 134 -15.38 -15.33 -21.41
N ASP A 135 -16.48 -15.89 -21.91
CA ASP A 135 -16.65 -16.19 -23.33
C ASP A 135 -16.34 -14.98 -24.22
N GLY A 136 -15.51 -15.19 -25.25
CA GLY A 136 -15.11 -14.14 -26.19
C GLY A 136 -13.92 -13.29 -25.74
N TYR A 137 -13.24 -13.63 -24.63
CA TYR A 137 -11.99 -12.98 -24.22
C TYR A 137 -10.87 -13.15 -25.25
N GLU A 138 -10.89 -14.25 -26.01
CA GLU A 138 -9.88 -14.60 -27.01
C GLU A 138 -9.75 -13.52 -28.09
N ALA A 139 -10.84 -12.84 -28.43
CA ALA A 139 -10.87 -11.75 -29.40
C ALA A 139 -10.02 -10.53 -29.00
N TYR A 140 -9.68 -10.43 -27.71
CA TYR A 140 -8.92 -9.32 -27.10
C TYR A 140 -7.52 -9.71 -26.65
N LEU A 141 -7.05 -10.94 -26.92
CA LEU A 141 -5.72 -11.39 -26.48
C LEU A 141 -4.59 -10.56 -27.08
N ASP A 142 -4.66 -10.21 -28.37
CA ASP A 142 -3.63 -9.39 -29.02
C ASP A 142 -3.53 -7.98 -28.39
N ASP A 143 -4.67 -7.34 -28.16
CA ASP A 143 -4.74 -6.03 -27.50
C ASP A 143 -4.22 -6.13 -26.06
N ALA A 144 -4.62 -7.18 -25.33
CA ALA A 144 -4.17 -7.42 -23.96
C ALA A 144 -2.66 -7.65 -23.90
N TYR A 145 -2.10 -8.44 -24.81
CA TYR A 145 -0.66 -8.69 -24.93
C TYR A 145 0.09 -7.38 -25.18
N TYR A 146 -0.37 -6.57 -26.14
CA TYR A 146 0.24 -5.26 -26.44
C TYR A 146 0.27 -4.34 -25.20
N PHE A 147 -0.87 -4.21 -24.50
CA PHE A 147 -0.93 -3.36 -23.31
C PHE A 147 -0.15 -3.92 -22.12
N LYS A 148 -0.06 -5.25 -21.99
CA LYS A 148 0.77 -5.91 -20.98
C LYS A 148 2.25 -5.59 -21.22
N SER A 149 2.75 -5.77 -22.44
CA SER A 149 4.13 -5.41 -22.79
C SER A 149 4.42 -3.95 -22.48
N LYS A 150 3.50 -3.04 -22.86
CA LYS A 150 3.64 -1.60 -22.59
C LYS A 150 3.65 -1.28 -21.09
N TYR A 151 2.82 -1.96 -20.30
CA TYR A 151 2.79 -1.80 -18.85
C TYR A 151 4.08 -2.27 -18.19
N ASP A 152 4.58 -3.44 -18.60
CA ASP A 152 5.80 -4.04 -18.06
C ASP A 152 7.02 -3.15 -18.27
N HIS A 153 7.16 -2.58 -19.47
CA HIS A 153 8.20 -1.58 -19.76
C HIS A 153 8.13 -0.37 -18.83
N LYS A 154 6.92 0.11 -18.51
CA LYS A 154 6.74 1.25 -17.60
C LYS A 154 7.05 0.89 -16.15
N ILE A 155 6.62 -0.28 -15.67
CA ILE A 155 7.00 -0.79 -14.34
C ILE A 155 8.52 -0.91 -14.24
N ALA A 156 9.17 -1.57 -15.20
CA ALA A 156 10.62 -1.74 -15.23
C ALA A 156 11.36 -0.40 -15.21
N SER A 157 10.89 0.58 -16.00
CA SER A 157 11.44 1.94 -16.01
C SER A 157 11.30 2.63 -14.66
N LEU A 158 10.14 2.53 -14.00
CA LEU A 158 9.92 3.08 -12.65
C LEU A 158 10.80 2.40 -11.61
N MET A 159 10.92 1.08 -11.65
CA MET A 159 11.79 0.31 -10.75
C MET A 159 13.25 0.74 -10.89
N HIS A 160 13.74 0.87 -12.13
CA HIS A 160 15.08 1.36 -12.41
C HIS A 160 15.30 2.79 -11.91
N HIS A 161 14.37 3.70 -12.19
CA HIS A 161 14.46 5.11 -11.79
C HIS A 161 14.53 5.29 -10.26
N TYR A 162 13.67 4.58 -9.53
CA TYR A 162 13.61 4.66 -8.06
C TYR A 162 14.52 3.66 -7.34
N ARG A 163 15.32 2.88 -8.08
CA ARG A 163 16.22 1.83 -7.55
C ARG A 163 15.50 0.78 -6.69
N ILE A 164 14.27 0.44 -7.07
CA ILE A 164 13.44 -0.56 -6.41
C ILE A 164 13.66 -1.92 -7.09
N LYS A 165 13.82 -2.98 -6.30
CA LYS A 165 14.20 -4.30 -6.83
C LYS A 165 13.00 -5.16 -7.19
N THR A 166 11.86 -4.97 -6.52
CA THR A 166 10.69 -5.84 -6.67
C THR A 166 9.43 -5.06 -7.04
N GLU A 167 8.54 -5.69 -7.80
CA GLU A 167 7.24 -5.13 -8.16
C GLU A 167 6.39 -4.83 -6.91
N ALA A 168 6.44 -5.70 -5.90
CA ALA A 168 5.70 -5.54 -4.65
C ALA A 168 6.11 -4.26 -3.89
N GLU A 169 7.42 -4.00 -3.76
CA GLU A 169 7.95 -2.78 -3.15
C GLU A 169 7.47 -1.52 -3.88
N LEU A 170 7.51 -1.55 -5.22
CA LEU A 170 7.07 -0.44 -6.05
C LEU A 170 5.58 -0.14 -5.82
N LEU A 171 4.73 -1.16 -5.90
CA LEU A 171 3.27 -1.00 -5.82
C LEU A 171 2.76 -0.65 -4.44
N TRP A 172 3.45 -1.10 -3.39
CA TRP A 172 3.11 -0.73 -2.01
C TRP A 172 3.68 0.64 -1.61
N GLY A 173 4.50 1.27 -2.46
CA GLY A 173 5.10 2.57 -2.17
C GLY A 173 5.99 2.55 -0.93
N ARG A 174 6.42 1.35 -0.51
CA ARG A 174 7.25 1.13 0.66
C ARG A 174 8.55 0.53 0.17
N VAL A 175 9.57 1.39 0.06
CA VAL A 175 10.96 0.94 -0.08
C VAL A 175 11.28 0.22 1.23
N VAL A 176 11.26 -1.11 1.20
CA VAL A 176 11.79 -1.91 2.28
C VAL A 176 13.31 -1.75 2.20
N SER A 177 13.88 -0.84 2.99
CA SER A 177 15.33 -0.69 3.02
C SER A 177 15.92 -1.94 3.64
N LEU A 178 16.37 -2.89 2.81
CA LEU A 178 17.05 -4.12 3.24
C LEU A 178 18.48 -3.88 3.78
N SER A 179 18.81 -2.66 4.19
CA SER A 179 20.02 -2.37 4.97
C SER A 179 19.81 -1.07 5.74
N GLY A 180 20.20 -1.09 7.01
CA GLY A 180 19.90 -0.08 8.04
C GLY A 180 20.53 1.29 7.82
N SER A 181 20.10 2.01 6.78
CA SER A 181 20.38 3.42 6.66
C SER A 181 19.11 4.14 6.23
N SER A 182 18.57 4.91 7.17
CA SER A 182 17.51 5.88 6.95
C SER A 182 18.01 7.00 6.02
N LYS A 183 18.13 6.70 4.73
CA LYS A 183 17.91 7.66 3.66
C LYS A 183 16.62 7.25 2.99
N ARG A 184 15.49 7.63 3.62
CA ARG A 184 14.30 7.95 2.82
C ARG A 184 14.76 9.03 1.84
N SER A 185 15.09 8.63 0.61
CA SER A 185 15.38 9.59 -0.45
C SER A 185 14.17 10.51 -0.55
N ARG A 186 14.40 11.83 -0.72
CA ARG A 186 13.33 12.79 -1.03
C ARG A 186 12.48 12.32 -2.24
N ASP A 187 13.04 11.45 -3.08
CA ASP A 187 12.37 10.87 -4.26
C ASP A 187 11.39 9.73 -3.93
N ALA A 188 11.44 9.14 -2.73
CA ALA A 188 10.53 8.07 -2.33
C ALA A 188 9.06 8.55 -2.23
N GLU A 189 8.85 9.86 -2.02
CA GLU A 189 7.51 10.47 -2.01
C GLU A 189 6.86 10.51 -3.41
N GLY A 190 7.66 10.42 -4.48
CA GLY A 190 7.17 10.41 -5.86
C GLY A 190 6.64 9.04 -6.32
N VAL A 191 7.08 7.95 -5.68
CA VAL A 191 6.73 6.57 -6.06
C VAL A 191 5.21 6.33 -6.06
N PRO A 192 4.45 6.69 -5.00
CA PRO A 192 3.00 6.47 -4.98
C PRO A 192 2.28 7.23 -6.09
N LEU A 193 2.73 8.45 -6.41
CA LEU A 193 2.14 9.26 -7.48
C LEU A 193 2.43 8.67 -8.86
N ALA A 194 3.66 8.21 -9.09
CA ALA A 194 4.05 7.56 -10.34
C ALA A 194 3.25 6.27 -10.59
N VAL A 195 3.12 5.41 -9.57
CA VAL A 195 2.31 4.19 -9.64
C VAL A 195 0.83 4.52 -9.86
N LYS A 196 0.29 5.53 -9.16
CA LYS A 196 -1.10 5.99 -9.35
C LYS A 196 -1.34 6.45 -10.78
N THR A 197 -0.38 7.17 -11.36
CA THR A 197 -0.44 7.66 -12.74
C THR A 197 -0.40 6.51 -13.74
N LEU A 198 0.50 5.55 -13.56
CA LEU A 198 0.58 4.35 -14.39
C LEU A 198 -0.73 3.55 -14.35
N ARG A 199 -1.29 3.32 -13.16
CA ARG A 199 -2.59 2.63 -13.01
C ARG A 199 -3.73 3.38 -13.69
N LYS A 200 -3.72 4.72 -13.64
CA LYS A 200 -4.70 5.55 -14.36
C LYS A 200 -4.56 5.37 -15.86
N GLU A 201 -3.34 5.46 -16.37
CA GLU A 201 -3.06 5.28 -17.80
C GLU A 201 -3.48 3.89 -18.30
N ALA A 202 -3.22 2.83 -17.52
CA ALA A 202 -3.69 1.49 -17.82
C ALA A 202 -5.23 1.41 -17.88
N ARG A 203 -5.95 2.00 -16.92
CA ARG A 203 -7.42 2.09 -16.99
C ARG A 203 -7.92 2.89 -18.20
N ASP A 204 -7.19 3.91 -18.61
CA ASP A 204 -7.52 4.69 -19.80
C ASP A 204 -7.32 3.85 -21.07
N TRP A 205 -6.29 3.00 -21.14
CA TRP A 205 -6.13 2.03 -22.23
C TRP A 205 -7.28 1.02 -22.29
N PHE A 206 -7.70 0.52 -21.14
CA PHE A 206 -8.83 -0.41 -21.03
C PHE A 206 -10.15 0.20 -21.51
N SER A 207 -10.38 1.47 -21.17
CA SER A 207 -11.60 2.20 -21.50
C SER A 207 -11.68 2.62 -22.98
N LYS A 208 -10.54 2.68 -23.69
CA LYS A 208 -10.53 2.98 -25.13
C LYS A 208 -11.20 1.86 -25.90
N LYS A 209 -12.10 2.23 -26.82
CA LYS A 209 -12.73 1.27 -27.73
C LYS A 209 -11.67 0.67 -28.64
N SER A 210 -11.37 -0.62 -28.44
CA SER A 210 -10.75 -1.48 -29.45
C SER A 210 -11.62 -1.39 -30.71
N GLY A 211 -11.06 -0.97 -31.84
CA GLY A 211 -11.79 -0.63 -33.07
C GLY A 211 -12.48 -1.79 -33.78
N LYS A 212 -12.77 -2.92 -33.11
CA LYS A 212 -13.51 -4.03 -33.70
C LYS A 212 -15.01 -3.85 -33.44
N PRO A 213 -15.84 -3.61 -34.48
CA PRO A 213 -17.28 -3.59 -34.32
C PRO A 213 -17.79 -5.02 -34.16
N GLY A 214 -18.16 -5.39 -32.94
CA GLY A 214 -18.93 -6.61 -32.69
C GLY A 214 -20.30 -6.48 -33.35
N LYS A 215 -20.57 -7.29 -34.37
CA LYS A 215 -21.95 -7.60 -34.82
C LYS A 215 -22.61 -8.45 -33.74
N HIS A 216 -23.13 -7.80 -32.70
CA HIS A 216 -24.32 -8.20 -31.95
C HIS A 216 -24.49 -7.16 -30.83
N GLY A 217 -25.63 -6.47 -30.87
CA GLY A 217 -26.05 -5.61 -29.79
C GLY A 217 -26.50 -6.48 -28.63
N ASP A 218 -25.60 -6.73 -27.69
CA ASP A 218 -25.92 -6.93 -26.28
C ASP A 218 -24.65 -6.70 -25.45
N GLY A 219 -24.77 -5.94 -24.36
CA GLY A 219 -23.79 -5.87 -23.28
C GLY A 219 -22.51 -5.05 -23.52
N HIS A 220 -22.53 -3.74 -23.24
CA HIS A 220 -21.31 -2.96 -22.96
C HIS A 220 -20.50 -3.55 -21.78
N GLU A 221 -21.18 -4.23 -20.85
CA GLU A 221 -20.60 -4.88 -19.68
C GLU A 221 -19.94 -6.22 -20.03
N ASP A 222 -20.52 -6.99 -20.94
CA ASP A 222 -19.97 -8.29 -21.38
C ASP A 222 -18.65 -8.12 -22.14
N GLN A 223 -18.54 -7.08 -22.99
CA GLN A 223 -17.29 -6.74 -23.65
C GLN A 223 -16.21 -6.29 -22.65
N SER A 224 -16.59 -5.57 -21.59
CA SER A 224 -15.65 -5.17 -20.54
C SER A 224 -15.15 -6.37 -19.75
N SER A 225 -16.02 -7.34 -19.46
CA SER A 225 -15.66 -8.58 -18.77
C SER A 225 -14.73 -9.45 -19.62
N ALA A 226 -15.03 -9.62 -20.91
CA ALA A 226 -14.14 -10.32 -21.85
C ALA A 226 -12.76 -9.67 -21.95
N LYS A 227 -12.68 -8.33 -22.01
CA LYS A 227 -11.39 -7.61 -21.98
C LYS A 227 -10.61 -7.82 -20.69
N ALA A 228 -11.28 -7.72 -19.55
CA ALA A 228 -10.62 -7.92 -18.24
C ALA A 228 -10.13 -9.37 -18.09
N SER A 229 -10.91 -10.33 -18.57
CA SER A 229 -10.53 -11.73 -18.67
C SER A 229 -9.28 -11.92 -19.54
N ALA A 230 -9.22 -11.29 -20.71
CA ALA A 230 -8.02 -11.31 -21.56
C ALA A 230 -6.79 -10.74 -20.85
N TRP A 231 -6.92 -9.60 -20.14
CA TRP A 231 -5.83 -9.01 -19.35
C TRP A 231 -5.33 -9.94 -18.25
N TYR A 232 -6.25 -10.64 -17.58
CA TYR A 232 -5.93 -11.67 -16.59
C TYR A 232 -5.18 -12.84 -17.25
N HIS A 233 -5.73 -13.37 -18.35
CA HIS A 233 -5.17 -14.52 -19.07
C HIS A 233 -3.74 -14.26 -19.55
N VAL A 234 -3.49 -13.16 -20.26
CA VAL A 234 -2.16 -12.83 -20.77
C VAL A 234 -1.12 -12.56 -19.66
N THR A 235 -1.57 -12.35 -18.42
CA THR A 235 -0.69 -12.11 -17.26
C THR A 235 -0.44 -13.37 -16.44
N TYR A 236 -1.46 -14.20 -16.23
CA TYR A 236 -1.40 -15.31 -15.28
C TYR A 236 -1.35 -16.69 -15.94
N HIS A 237 -1.73 -16.80 -17.22
CA HIS A 237 -1.74 -18.10 -17.90
C HIS A 237 -0.30 -18.60 -18.15
N PRO A 238 -0.01 -19.90 -17.93
CA PRO A 238 1.34 -20.45 -18.04
C PRO A 238 2.02 -20.27 -19.40
N ASP A 239 1.23 -20.15 -20.47
CA ASP A 239 1.74 -19.98 -21.84
C ASP A 239 2.35 -18.59 -22.07
N TYR A 240 1.89 -17.58 -21.32
CA TYR A 240 2.40 -16.21 -21.40
C TYR A 240 3.51 -15.94 -20.37
N TRP A 241 3.83 -16.90 -19.50
CA TRP A 241 4.91 -16.74 -18.53
C TRP A 241 6.25 -16.58 -19.26
N GLY A 242 6.91 -15.45 -19.03
CA GLY A 242 8.19 -15.11 -19.67
C GLY A 242 8.08 -14.64 -21.13
N ALA A 243 6.88 -14.53 -21.70
CA ALA A 243 6.70 -14.10 -23.10
C ALA A 243 7.08 -12.62 -23.34
N TYR A 244 7.10 -11.81 -22.27
CA TYR A 244 7.32 -10.36 -22.32
C TYR A 244 8.75 -9.93 -22.00
N SER A 245 9.62 -10.86 -21.60
CA SER A 245 10.93 -10.54 -21.06
C SER A 245 11.97 -10.49 -22.19
N GLU A 246 12.42 -9.29 -22.54
CA GLU A 246 13.50 -9.12 -23.54
C GLU A 246 14.89 -9.40 -22.93
N GLU A 247 15.08 -9.19 -21.62
CA GLU A 247 16.40 -9.30 -20.97
C GLU A 247 16.32 -9.63 -19.47
N ASN A 248 16.12 -10.90 -19.09
CA ASN A 248 16.16 -11.34 -17.67
C ASN A 248 15.22 -10.56 -16.72
N GLN A 249 14.24 -9.82 -17.26
CA GLN A 249 13.30 -9.04 -16.45
C GLN A 249 12.29 -9.97 -15.79
N PRO A 250 11.90 -9.69 -14.54
CA PRO A 250 10.93 -10.50 -13.83
C PRO A 250 9.56 -10.42 -14.50
N HIS A 251 8.81 -11.52 -14.44
CA HIS A 251 7.42 -11.56 -14.91
C HIS A 251 6.53 -10.74 -13.97
N PHE A 252 6.09 -9.57 -14.42
CA PHE A 252 5.23 -8.68 -13.64
C PHE A 252 3.77 -9.15 -13.63
N ILE A 253 3.13 -9.10 -12.47
CA ILE A 253 1.78 -9.65 -12.23
C ILE A 253 0.71 -8.61 -11.91
N SER A 254 1.06 -7.32 -11.78
CA SER A 254 0.11 -6.29 -11.33
C SER A 254 -0.80 -5.72 -12.40
N PHE A 255 -0.51 -5.95 -13.68
CA PHE A 255 -1.24 -5.39 -14.81
C PHE A 255 -2.79 -5.54 -14.72
N PRO A 256 -3.35 -6.74 -14.58
CA PRO A 256 -4.80 -6.94 -14.59
C PRO A 256 -5.48 -6.34 -13.35
N TRP A 257 -4.74 -6.14 -12.26
CA TRP A 257 -5.25 -5.47 -11.06
C TRP A 257 -5.48 -3.97 -11.24
N CYS A 258 -5.08 -3.39 -12.37
CA CYS A 258 -5.50 -2.03 -12.74
C CYS A 258 -7.03 -1.94 -12.95
N VAL A 259 -7.68 -3.06 -13.29
CA VAL A 259 -9.12 -3.20 -13.54
C VAL A 259 -9.76 -4.23 -12.57
N TYR A 260 -9.30 -4.22 -11.32
CA TYR A 260 -9.74 -5.15 -10.28
C TYR A 260 -11.27 -5.17 -10.07
N ASP A 261 -11.94 -4.04 -10.32
CA ASP A 261 -13.40 -3.91 -10.26
C ASP A 261 -14.10 -4.89 -11.20
N ARG A 262 -13.56 -5.06 -12.42
CA ARG A 262 -14.11 -5.96 -13.44
C ARG A 262 -13.81 -7.42 -13.13
N LEU A 263 -12.60 -7.74 -12.66
CA LEU A 263 -12.25 -9.10 -12.24
C LEU A 263 -13.12 -9.57 -11.06
N ILE A 264 -13.38 -8.68 -10.10
CA ILE A 264 -14.29 -8.97 -8.98
C ILE A 264 -15.72 -9.19 -9.47
N ALA A 265 -16.19 -8.42 -10.45
CA ALA A 265 -17.52 -8.60 -11.03
C ALA A 265 -17.66 -10.00 -11.68
N ILE A 266 -16.69 -10.40 -12.51
CA ILE A 266 -16.63 -11.73 -13.14
C ILE A 266 -16.74 -12.84 -12.07
N LYS A 267 -15.90 -12.77 -11.03
CA LYS A 267 -15.89 -13.80 -9.97
C LYS A 267 -17.22 -13.85 -9.22
N LYS A 268 -17.83 -12.69 -8.93
CA LYS A 268 -19.14 -12.61 -8.27
C LYS A 268 -20.23 -13.28 -9.12
N ASP A 269 -20.23 -13.05 -10.42
CA ASP A 269 -21.25 -13.62 -11.31
C ASP A 269 -21.08 -15.14 -11.49
N LYS A 270 -19.83 -15.63 -11.53
CA LYS A 270 -19.55 -17.08 -11.52
C LYS A 270 -20.03 -17.73 -10.22
N ILE A 271 -19.81 -17.11 -9.06
CA ILE A 271 -20.32 -17.60 -7.77
C ILE A 271 -21.86 -17.64 -7.76
N LYS A 272 -22.52 -16.59 -8.26
CA LYS A 272 -23.99 -16.56 -8.38
C LYS A 272 -24.50 -17.68 -9.30
N ALA A 273 -23.86 -17.88 -10.45
CA ALA A 273 -24.21 -18.92 -11.41
C ALA A 273 -24.01 -20.33 -10.85
N ALA A 274 -22.94 -20.55 -10.08
CA ALA A 274 -22.70 -21.81 -9.37
C ALA A 274 -23.78 -22.08 -8.31
N ASN A 275 -24.13 -21.06 -7.51
CA ASN A 275 -25.18 -21.16 -6.50
C ASN A 275 -26.58 -21.41 -7.12
N ALA A 276 -26.87 -20.81 -8.27
CA ALA A 276 -28.11 -21.04 -9.00
C ALA A 276 -28.20 -22.47 -9.56
N ARG A 277 -27.09 -22.98 -10.13
CA ARG A 277 -27.00 -24.37 -10.60
C ARG A 277 -27.18 -25.38 -9.46
N GLY A 278 -26.50 -25.19 -8.33
CA GLY A 278 -26.64 -26.07 -7.17
C GLY A 278 -28.02 -26.06 -6.52
N ARG A 279 -28.79 -24.96 -6.63
CA ARG A 279 -30.21 -24.91 -6.21
C ARG A 279 -31.12 -25.64 -7.20
N SER A 280 -30.86 -25.52 -8.50
CA SER A 280 -31.62 -26.19 -9.57
C SER A 280 -31.46 -27.72 -9.52
N GLU A 281 -30.24 -28.22 -9.28
CA GLU A 281 -29.98 -29.66 -9.13
C GLU A 281 -30.67 -30.25 -7.89
N LYS A 282 -30.62 -29.57 -6.75
CA LYS A 282 -31.38 -29.98 -5.55
C LYS A 282 -32.89 -30.00 -5.79
N GLY A 283 -33.41 -29.06 -6.58
CA GLY A 283 -34.82 -29.02 -6.98
C GLY A 283 -35.21 -30.20 -7.87
N LYS A 284 -34.38 -30.54 -8.86
CA LYS A 284 -34.58 -31.70 -9.75
C LYS A 284 -34.50 -33.02 -9.00
N ASP A 285 -33.57 -33.16 -8.05
CA ASP A 285 -33.46 -34.33 -7.18
C ASP A 285 -34.69 -34.51 -6.27
N ALA A 286 -35.22 -33.42 -5.72
CA ALA A 286 -36.44 -33.45 -4.92
C ALA A 286 -37.67 -33.85 -5.78
N GLN A 287 -37.73 -33.37 -7.02
CA GLN A 287 -38.81 -33.66 -7.96
C GLN A 287 -38.73 -35.11 -8.48
N LEU A 288 -37.53 -35.63 -8.76
CA LEU A 288 -37.28 -37.05 -9.07
C LEU A 288 -37.64 -37.97 -7.91
N ARG A 289 -37.29 -37.61 -6.67
CA ARG A 289 -37.69 -38.37 -5.46
C ARG A 289 -39.20 -38.39 -5.27
N HIS A 290 -39.88 -37.28 -5.53
CA HIS A 290 -41.34 -37.21 -5.47
C HIS A 290 -42.00 -38.09 -6.54
N ILE A 291 -41.50 -38.06 -7.77
CA ILE A 291 -42.00 -38.91 -8.88
C ILE A 291 -41.75 -40.40 -8.58
N LEU A 292 -40.56 -40.77 -8.10
CA LEU A 292 -40.22 -42.16 -7.75
C LEU A 292 -41.06 -42.69 -6.57
N ASN A 293 -41.42 -41.84 -5.60
CA ASN A 293 -42.33 -42.22 -4.52
C ASN A 293 -43.79 -42.35 -4.99
N SER A 294 -44.20 -41.60 -6.01
CA SER A 294 -45.56 -41.71 -6.60
C SER A 294 -45.74 -42.93 -7.52
N LEU A 295 -44.64 -43.53 -7.99
CA LEU A 295 -44.63 -44.71 -8.85
C LEU A 295 -44.49 -46.03 -8.06
N ARG A 296 -44.38 -45.97 -6.73
CA ARG A 296 -44.51 -47.14 -5.85
C ARG A 296 -45.99 -47.32 -5.47
N PHE A 297 -46.75 -47.95 -6.36
CA PHE A 297 -48.00 -48.66 -6.05
C PHE A 297 -47.88 -50.08 -6.58
#